data_AF-A0A972QS22-F1
#
_entry.id   AF-A0A972QS22-F1
#
_cell.length_a   1.000
_cell.length_b   1.000
_cell.length_c   1.000
_cell.angle_alpha   90.00
_cell.angle_beta   90.00
_cell.angle_gamma   90.00
#
_symmetry.space_group_name_H-M   'P 1'
#
loop_
_entity.id
_entity.type
_entity.pdbx_description
1 polymer ?
#
loop_
_entity_poly.entity_id
_entity_poly.type
_entity_poly.pdbx_seq_one_letter_code
_entity_poly.pdbx_strand_id
1 'polypeptide(L)'
;MPFARGKVSRSMNPKNIYLTNWLDGIAHYAIYALLIFTPLARASVQGWAVTIIHMVTLIALAAFLLERCFSGGWEWIKTPLDKPLIFLLALCLLSSIFSLYKAASLWSIILLFNYLVIYYLVIHTIRTRTQLKQLIYLIIGIASFLAIFGLVKSFGTNPFPWWDYPELSENVSRVAATFGNANNFAG
;
A
#
# COMPACT_ATOMS: atom_id res chain seq x y z
N MET A 1 -3.54 23.99 -10.44
CA MET A 1 -3.45 23.23 -11.70
C MET A 1 -4.60 22.23 -11.76
N PRO A 2 -5.59 22.40 -12.65
CA PRO A 2 -6.68 21.45 -12.81
C PRO A 2 -6.20 20.30 -13.71
N PHE A 3 -6.08 19.10 -13.15
CA PHE A 3 -5.52 17.93 -13.85
C PHE A 3 -6.63 17.20 -14.63
N ALA A 4 -6.65 17.43 -15.94
CA ALA A 4 -7.08 16.52 -17.01
C ALA A 4 -8.31 15.61 -16.79
N ARG A 5 -9.51 16.18 -16.66
CA ARG A 5 -10.78 15.46 -16.98
C ARG A 5 -11.62 16.21 -18.02
N GLY A 6 -10.96 16.95 -18.90
CA GLY A 6 -11.65 17.85 -19.86
C GLY A 6 -11.87 17.28 -21.26
N LYS A 7 -11.09 16.29 -21.71
CA LYS A 7 -11.07 15.93 -23.15
C LYS A 7 -11.58 14.53 -23.51
N VAL A 8 -11.60 13.56 -22.59
CA VAL A 8 -11.96 12.15 -22.92
C VAL A 8 -13.46 11.86 -22.81
N SER A 9 -14.26 12.77 -22.25
CA SER A 9 -15.71 12.56 -22.05
C SER A 9 -16.56 12.62 -23.33
N ARG A 10 -16.01 13.03 -24.49
CA ARG A 10 -16.83 13.40 -25.66
C ARG A 10 -17.21 12.26 -26.61
N SER A 11 -16.71 11.02 -26.42
CA SER A 11 -17.06 9.88 -27.30
C SER A 11 -17.45 8.59 -26.57
N MET A 12 -17.63 8.63 -25.24
CA MET A 12 -17.84 7.42 -24.44
C MET A 12 -19.32 7.09 -24.26
N ASN A 13 -19.68 5.81 -24.45
CA ASN A 13 -21.03 5.30 -24.16
C ASN A 13 -21.38 5.56 -22.68
N PRO A 14 -22.59 6.07 -22.35
CA PRO A 14 -22.98 6.37 -20.97
C PRO A 14 -22.79 5.19 -20.01
N LYS A 15 -23.01 3.94 -20.44
CA LYS A 15 -22.77 2.75 -19.61
C LYS A 15 -21.30 2.62 -19.17
N ASN A 16 -20.35 3.00 -20.04
CA ASN A 16 -18.93 2.95 -19.75
C ASN A 16 -18.52 4.03 -18.75
N ILE A 17 -19.20 5.18 -18.75
CA ILE A 17 -18.94 6.27 -17.78
C ILE A 17 -19.29 5.84 -16.35
N TYR A 18 -20.40 5.14 -16.15
CA TYR A 18 -20.76 4.61 -14.83
C TYR A 18 -19.77 3.52 -14.38
N LEU A 19 -19.38 2.63 -15.29
CA LEU A 19 -18.43 1.57 -15.00
C LEU A 19 -17.05 2.12 -14.59
N THR A 20 -16.52 3.11 -15.32
CA THR A 20 -15.20 3.69 -15.02
C THR A 20 -15.19 4.43 -13.68
N ASN A 21 -16.27 5.15 -13.33
CA ASN A 21 -16.41 5.77 -12.01
C ASN A 21 -16.45 4.72 -10.88
N TRP A 22 -17.13 3.59 -11.09
CA TRP A 22 -17.15 2.48 -10.13
C TRP A 22 -15.77 1.85 -9.95
N LEU A 23 -15.06 1.58 -11.05
CA LEU A 23 -13.71 0.99 -11.02
C LEU A 23 -12.68 1.92 -10.34
N ASP A 24 -12.74 3.23 -10.62
CA ASP A 24 -11.91 4.24 -9.95
C ASP A 24 -12.19 4.26 -8.44
N GLY A 25 -13.46 4.14 -8.05
CA GLY A 25 -13.87 4.02 -6.65
C GLY A 25 -13.26 2.81 -5.95
N ILE A 26 -13.25 1.63 -6.60
CA ILE A 26 -12.65 0.41 -6.04
C ILE A 26 -11.15 0.60 -5.79
N ALA A 27 -10.41 1.11 -6.78
CA ALA A 27 -8.98 1.38 -6.62
C ALA A 27 -8.72 2.41 -5.50
N HIS A 28 -9.56 3.44 -5.40
CA HIS A 28 -9.48 4.44 -4.35
C HIS A 28 -9.65 3.81 -2.96
N TYR A 29 -10.75 3.11 -2.71
CA TYR A 29 -11.03 2.50 -1.40
C TYR A 29 -10.01 1.40 -1.04
N ALA A 30 -9.50 0.66 -2.02
CA ALA A 30 -8.45 -0.33 -1.79
C ALA A 30 -7.18 0.30 -1.21
N ILE A 31 -6.80 1.52 -1.64
CA ILE A 31 -5.64 2.24 -1.08
C ILE A 31 -5.88 2.60 0.40
N TYR A 32 -7.07 3.10 0.77
CA TYR A 32 -7.38 3.38 2.18
C TYR A 32 -7.39 2.10 3.00
N ALA A 33 -7.97 1.02 2.46
CA ALA A 33 -7.98 -0.28 3.12
C ALA A 33 -6.55 -0.79 3.36
N LEU A 34 -5.65 -0.69 2.37
CA LEU A 34 -4.24 -1.02 2.52
C LEU A 34 -3.56 -0.17 3.59
N LEU A 35 -3.81 1.14 3.60
CA LEU A 35 -3.21 2.07 4.55
C LEU A 35 -3.67 1.81 5.99
N ILE A 36 -4.90 1.33 6.17
CA ILE A 36 -5.44 0.92 7.47
C ILE A 36 -4.93 -0.45 7.90
N PHE A 37 -5.03 -1.41 6.99
CA PHE A 37 -4.74 -2.80 7.28
C PHE A 37 -3.25 -3.05 7.53
N THR A 38 -2.37 -2.41 6.76
CA THR A 38 -0.92 -2.69 6.82
C THR A 38 -0.31 -2.54 8.21
N PRO A 39 -0.54 -1.45 8.98
CA PRO A 39 0.03 -1.35 10.32
C PRO A 39 -0.73 -2.16 11.38
N LEU A 40 -2.03 -2.43 11.18
CA LEU A 40 -2.84 -3.24 12.10
C LEU A 40 -2.50 -4.75 11.99
N ALA A 41 -2.16 -5.21 10.79
CA ALA A 41 -1.83 -6.60 10.49
C ALA A 41 -0.36 -6.93 10.80
N ARG A 42 0.05 -6.73 12.07
CA ARG A 42 1.43 -6.95 12.54
C ARG A 42 2.48 -6.23 11.68
N ALA A 43 2.14 -5.03 11.20
CA ALA A 43 2.97 -4.25 10.28
C ALA A 43 3.39 -5.00 9.01
N SER A 44 2.52 -5.90 8.53
CA SER A 44 2.65 -6.57 7.24
C SER A 44 3.91 -7.45 7.08
N VAL A 45 4.51 -7.90 8.19
CA VAL A 45 5.70 -8.79 8.14
C VAL A 45 5.34 -10.27 8.06
N GLN A 46 4.10 -10.62 8.41
CA GLN A 46 3.64 -12.00 8.45
C GLN A 46 3.14 -12.44 7.09
N GLY A 47 3.42 -13.69 6.71
CA GLY A 47 3.04 -14.24 5.39
C GLY A 47 1.56 -14.06 5.06
N TRP A 48 0.67 -14.27 6.03
CA TRP A 48 -0.78 -14.09 5.84
C TRP A 48 -1.19 -12.63 5.60
N ALA A 49 -0.49 -11.68 6.22
CA ALA A 49 -0.76 -10.25 6.03
C ALA A 49 -0.27 -9.81 4.65
N VAL A 50 0.92 -10.28 4.28
CA VAL A 50 1.52 -10.05 2.97
C VAL A 50 0.62 -10.59 1.85
N THR A 51 0.05 -11.80 1.99
CA THR A 51 -0.84 -12.35 0.96
C THR A 51 -2.10 -11.52 0.78
N ILE A 52 -2.72 -11.06 1.87
CA ILE A 52 -3.90 -10.18 1.80
C ILE A 52 -3.55 -8.86 1.08
N ILE A 53 -2.40 -8.26 1.40
CA ILE A 53 -1.94 -7.04 0.73
C ILE A 53 -1.76 -7.28 -0.77
N HIS A 54 -1.12 -8.39 -1.17
CA HIS A 54 -0.97 -8.73 -2.58
C HIS A 54 -2.33 -8.92 -3.26
N MET A 55 -3.28 -9.61 -2.63
CA MET A 55 -4.63 -9.79 -3.20
C MET A 55 -5.34 -8.45 -3.38
N VAL A 56 -5.32 -7.57 -2.37
CA VAL A 56 -5.95 -6.25 -2.45
C VAL A 56 -5.27 -5.38 -3.51
N THR A 57 -3.94 -5.38 -3.58
CA THR A 57 -3.18 -4.67 -4.62
C THR A 57 -3.51 -5.20 -6.01
N LEU A 58 -3.62 -6.52 -6.20
CA LEU A 58 -3.99 -7.13 -7.48
C LEU A 58 -5.42 -6.75 -7.90
N ILE A 59 -6.36 -6.73 -6.96
CA ILE A 59 -7.73 -6.27 -7.22
C ILE A 59 -7.74 -4.79 -7.64
N ALA A 60 -7.01 -3.94 -6.91
CA ALA A 60 -6.90 -2.52 -7.24
C ALA A 60 -6.23 -2.29 -8.61
N LEU A 61 -5.16 -3.04 -8.90
CA LEU A 61 -4.47 -3.00 -10.19
C LEU A 61 -5.39 -3.48 -11.32
N ALA A 62 -6.12 -4.58 -11.13
CA ALA A 62 -7.07 -5.08 -12.12
C ALA A 62 -8.18 -4.06 -12.39
N ALA A 63 -8.76 -3.46 -11.34
CA ALA A 63 -9.78 -2.42 -11.49
C ALA A 63 -9.23 -1.20 -12.26
N PHE A 64 -8.02 -0.76 -11.92
CA PHE A 64 -7.33 0.32 -12.62
C PHE A 64 -7.06 -0.01 -14.10
N LEU A 65 -6.53 -1.19 -14.40
CA LEU A 65 -6.24 -1.58 -15.79
C LEU A 65 -7.52 -1.70 -16.62
N LEU A 66 -8.60 -2.26 -16.05
CA LEU A 66 -9.90 -2.31 -16.70
C LEU A 66 -10.44 -0.90 -16.99
N GLU A 67 -10.34 0.03 -16.04
CA GLU A 67 -10.73 1.43 -16.24
C GLU A 67 -9.96 2.06 -17.41
N ARG A 68 -8.66 1.78 -17.54
CA ARG A 68 -7.83 2.27 -18.64
C ARG A 68 -8.12 1.62 -19.98
N CYS A 69 -8.39 0.31 -20.01
CA CYS A 69 -8.79 -0.39 -21.23
C CYS A 69 -10.10 0.18 -21.79
N PHE A 70 -11.07 0.52 -20.93
CA PHE A 70 -12.32 1.12 -21.39
C PHE A 70 -12.16 2.60 -21.74
N SER A 71 -11.35 3.36 -20.99
CA SER A 71 -11.18 4.81 -21.15
C SER A 71 -10.26 5.24 -22.27
N GLY A 72 -9.41 4.35 -22.80
CA GLY A 72 -8.55 4.62 -23.96
C GLY A 72 -7.49 5.71 -23.75
N GLY A 73 -7.35 6.23 -22.53
CA GLY A 73 -6.43 7.30 -22.16
C GLY A 73 -5.29 6.78 -21.30
N TRP A 74 -4.19 6.38 -21.93
CA TRP A 74 -2.94 6.10 -21.24
C TRP A 74 -2.13 7.39 -21.11
N GLU A 75 -2.34 8.12 -20.02
CA GLU A 75 -1.54 9.31 -19.71
C GLU A 75 -0.48 8.93 -18.67
N TRP A 76 0.78 8.84 -19.10
CA TRP A 76 1.89 8.53 -18.20
C TRP A 76 2.25 9.75 -17.36
N ILE A 77 1.99 9.70 -16.06
CA ILE A 77 2.40 10.75 -15.12
C ILE A 77 3.86 10.49 -14.74
N LYS A 78 4.79 11.30 -15.27
CA LYS A 78 6.21 11.23 -14.90
C LYS A 78 6.42 11.88 -13.55
N THR A 79 7.07 11.17 -12.63
CA THR A 79 7.48 11.72 -11.35
C THR A 79 9.01 11.67 -11.20
N PRO A 80 9.61 12.59 -10.42
CA PRO A 80 11.05 12.55 -10.18
C PRO A 80 11.51 11.29 -9.44
N LEU A 81 10.60 10.61 -8.73
CA LEU A 81 10.87 9.39 -7.97
C LEU A 81 10.84 8.13 -8.86
N ASP A 82 10.34 8.21 -10.09
CA ASP A 82 10.36 7.06 -11.01
C ASP A 82 11.80 6.58 -11.29
N LYS A 83 12.75 7.52 -11.41
CA LYS A 83 14.17 7.21 -11.68
C LYS A 83 14.83 6.40 -10.56
N PRO A 84 14.84 6.84 -9.30
CA PRO A 84 15.43 6.07 -8.22
C PRO A 84 14.73 4.72 -8.01
N LEU A 85 13.41 4.64 -8.22
CA LEU A 85 12.67 3.38 -8.13
C LEU A 85 13.06 2.37 -9.21
N ILE A 86 13.18 2.80 -10.47
CA ILE A 86 13.62 1.93 -11.57
C ILE A 86 15.08 1.52 -11.37
N PHE A 87 15.93 2.43 -10.90
CA PHE A 87 17.32 2.12 -10.58
C PHE A 87 17.43 1.07 -9.46
N LEU A 88 16.65 1.24 -8.38
CA LEU A 88 16.58 0.26 -7.29
C LEU A 88 16.10 -1.11 -7.79
N LEU A 89 15.05 -1.15 -8.62
CA LEU A 89 14.56 -2.38 -9.21
C LEU A 89 15.63 -3.07 -10.07
N ALA A 90 16.35 -2.31 -10.91
CA ALA A 90 17.43 -2.84 -11.72
C ALA A 90 18.58 -3.40 -10.86
N LEU A 91 18.95 -2.72 -9.78
CA LEU A 91 19.95 -3.20 -8.83
C LEU A 91 19.50 -4.48 -8.12
N CYS A 92 18.23 -4.57 -7.70
CA CYS A 92 17.68 -5.77 -7.08
C CYS A 92 17.66 -6.95 -8.05
N LEU A 93 17.28 -6.73 -9.32
CA LEU A 93 17.33 -7.76 -10.35
C LEU A 93 18.76 -8.25 -10.60
N LEU A 94 19.71 -7.33 -10.72
CA LEU A 94 21.12 -7.66 -10.91
C LEU A 94 21.68 -8.44 -9.69
N SER A 95 21.41 -7.96 -8.48
CA SER A 95 21.81 -8.62 -7.23
C SER A 95 21.23 -10.04 -7.13
N SER A 96 19.98 -10.23 -7.56
CA SER A 96 19.32 -11.53 -7.52
C SER A 96 19.94 -12.57 -8.44
N ILE A 97 20.58 -12.16 -9.55
CA ILE A 97 21.28 -13.09 -10.46
C ILE A 97 22.51 -13.70 -9.75
N PHE A 98 23.19 -12.91 -8.92
CA PHE A 98 24.38 -13.33 -8.18
C PHE A 98 24.07 -13.90 -6.78
N SER A 99 22.80 -13.96 -6.38
CA SER A 99 22.42 -14.40 -5.05
C SER A 99 22.55 -15.91 -4.87
N LEU A 100 23.18 -16.33 -3.77
CA LEU A 100 23.26 -17.72 -3.33
C LEU A 100 21.87 -18.26 -2.91
N TYR A 101 21.02 -17.40 -2.33
CA TYR A 101 19.68 -17.73 -1.86
C TYR A 101 18.61 -17.16 -2.79
N LYS A 102 18.45 -17.79 -3.96
CA LYS A 102 17.55 -17.34 -5.03
C LYS A 102 16.10 -17.17 -4.59
N ALA A 103 15.57 -18.08 -3.77
CA ALA A 103 14.17 -18.03 -3.32
C ALA A 103 13.87 -16.78 -2.48
N ALA A 104 14.74 -16.45 -1.51
CA ALA A 104 14.61 -15.25 -0.70
C ALA A 104 14.73 -13.99 -1.56
N SER A 105 15.67 -13.99 -2.50
CA SER A 105 15.87 -12.87 -3.42
C SER A 105 14.66 -12.64 -4.34
N LEU A 106 14.05 -13.70 -4.86
CA LEU A 106 12.82 -13.61 -5.65
C LEU A 106 11.66 -13.05 -4.82
N TRP A 107 11.54 -13.46 -3.55
CA TRP A 107 10.51 -12.93 -2.66
C TRP A 107 10.66 -11.42 -2.45
N SER A 108 11.89 -10.94 -2.25
CA SER A 108 12.18 -9.51 -2.14
C SER A 108 11.83 -8.73 -3.41
N ILE A 109 12.07 -9.32 -4.60
CA ILE A 109 11.69 -8.70 -5.88
C ILE A 109 10.17 -8.61 -6.00
N ILE A 110 9.43 -9.66 -5.61
CA ILE A 110 7.95 -9.66 -5.65
C ILE A 110 7.40 -8.57 -4.72
N LEU A 111 7.94 -8.46 -3.50
CA LEU A 111 7.57 -7.40 -2.55
C LEU A 111 7.86 -6.00 -3.10
N LEU A 112 9.07 -5.79 -3.65
CA LEU A 112 9.45 -4.52 -4.25
C LEU A 112 8.51 -4.17 -5.42
N PHE A 113 8.20 -5.13 -6.28
CA PHE A 113 7.26 -4.93 -7.38
C PHE A 113 5.86 -4.56 -6.88
N ASN A 114 5.37 -5.22 -5.84
CA ASN A 114 4.09 -4.86 -5.21
C ASN A 114 4.10 -3.42 -4.67
N TYR A 115 5.20 -2.98 -4.04
CA TYR A 115 5.35 -1.57 -3.61
C TYR A 115 5.35 -0.59 -4.78
N LEU A 116 5.97 -0.93 -5.92
CA LEU A 116 5.92 -0.12 -7.14
C LEU A 116 4.49 0.00 -7.69
N VAL A 117 3.72 -1.09 -7.65
CA VAL A 117 2.31 -1.09 -8.06
C VAL A 117 1.48 -0.18 -7.15
N ILE A 118 1.62 -0.31 -5.82
CA ILE A 118 0.92 0.55 -4.86
C ILE A 118 1.28 2.02 -5.09
N TYR A 119 2.57 2.32 -5.23
CA TYR A 119 3.06 3.66 -5.54
C TYR A 119 2.39 4.25 -6.79
N TYR A 120 2.39 3.48 -7.88
CA TYR A 120 1.79 3.91 -9.14
C TYR A 120 0.28 4.11 -9.03
N LEU A 121 -0.42 3.20 -8.32
CA LEU A 121 -1.85 3.30 -8.04
C LEU A 121 -2.16 4.58 -7.26
N VAL A 122 -1.39 4.91 -6.22
CA VAL A 122 -1.57 6.14 -5.44
C VAL A 122 -1.45 7.38 -6.32
N ILE A 123 -0.42 7.47 -7.16
CA ILE A 123 -0.23 8.63 -8.05
C ILE A 123 -1.39 8.80 -9.03
N HIS A 124 -1.89 7.69 -9.59
CA HIS A 124 -2.94 7.76 -10.61
C HIS A 124 -4.35 7.90 -10.03
N THR A 125 -4.55 7.51 -8.77
CA THR A 125 -5.86 7.52 -8.10
C THR A 125 -6.05 8.78 -7.25
N ILE A 126 -4.99 9.28 -6.59
CA ILE A 126 -5.05 10.49 -5.75
C ILE A 126 -4.73 11.72 -6.59
N ARG A 127 -5.78 12.29 -7.20
CA ARG A 127 -5.62 13.42 -8.13
C ARG A 127 -5.90 14.78 -7.51
N THR A 128 -6.65 14.83 -6.41
CA THR A 128 -7.08 16.08 -5.79
C THR A 128 -6.34 16.37 -4.48
N ARG A 129 -6.20 17.67 -4.17
CA ARG A 129 -5.64 18.12 -2.88
C ARG A 129 -6.47 17.62 -1.70
N THR A 130 -7.78 17.50 -1.87
CA THR A 130 -8.70 16.98 -0.83
C THR A 130 -8.42 15.51 -0.53
N GLN A 131 -8.32 14.67 -1.56
CA GLN A 131 -7.98 13.24 -1.39
C GLN A 131 -6.60 13.07 -0.75
N LEU A 132 -5.62 13.88 -1.14
CA LEU A 132 -4.30 13.86 -0.52
C LEU A 132 -4.38 14.22 0.98
N LYS A 133 -5.14 15.26 1.34
CA LYS A 133 -5.36 15.64 2.74
C LYS A 133 -6.08 14.52 3.52
N GLN A 134 -7.07 13.86 2.93
CA GLN A 134 -7.76 12.73 3.55
C GLN A 134 -6.79 11.58 3.84
N LEU A 135 -5.90 11.26 2.89
CA LEU A 135 -4.86 10.24 3.07
C LEU A 135 -3.91 10.63 4.21
N ILE A 136 -3.45 11.89 4.26
CA ILE A 136 -2.60 12.40 5.35
C ILE A 136 -3.31 12.31 6.69
N TYR A 137 -4.57 12.74 6.79
CA TYR A 137 -5.34 12.61 8.03
C TYR A 137 -5.54 11.17 8.46
N LEU A 138 -5.72 10.25 7.50
CA LEU A 138 -5.79 8.82 7.79
C LEU A 138 -4.46 8.31 8.36
N ILE A 139 -3.32 8.63 7.74
CA ILE A 139 -1.99 8.27 8.26
C ILE A 139 -1.82 8.77 9.69
N ILE A 140 -2.11 10.05 9.93
CA ILE A 140 -1.98 10.66 11.26
C ILE A 140 -2.90 9.96 12.25
N GLY A 141 -4.18 9.74 11.90
CA GLY A 141 -5.15 9.09 12.77
C GLY A 141 -4.71 7.68 13.19
N ILE A 142 -4.18 6.91 12.24
CA ILE A 142 -3.70 5.55 12.51
C ILE A 142 -2.40 5.56 13.31
N ALA A 143 -1.46 6.44 12.98
CA ALA A 143 -0.23 6.59 13.74
C ALA A 143 -0.51 7.01 15.19
N SER A 144 -1.43 7.96 15.41
CA SER A 144 -1.87 8.37 16.74
C SER A 144 -2.56 7.23 17.49
N PHE A 145 -3.47 6.50 16.84
CA PHE A 145 -4.10 5.32 17.42
C PHE A 145 -3.08 4.28 17.86
N LEU A 146 -2.12 3.93 16.99
CA LEU A 146 -1.07 2.95 17.28
C LEU A 146 -0.13 3.41 18.38
N ALA A 147 0.20 4.70 18.43
CA ALA A 147 1.02 5.27 19.49
C ALA A 147 0.32 5.14 20.86
N ILE A 148 -0.95 5.54 20.95
CA ILE A 148 -1.75 5.41 22.18
C ILE A 148 -1.90 3.93 22.56
N PHE A 149 -2.24 3.07 21.60
CA PHE A 149 -2.37 1.63 21.83
C PHE A 149 -1.06 1.00 22.34
N GLY A 150 0.08 1.35 21.74
CA GLY A 150 1.39 0.90 22.20
C GLY A 150 1.72 1.35 23.62
N LEU A 151 1.40 2.59 23.97
CA LEU A 151 1.56 3.10 25.33
C LEU A 151 0.68 2.34 26.34
N VAL A 152 -0.60 2.10 26.02
CA VAL A 152 -1.50 1.30 26.87
C VAL A 152 -0.95 -0.11 27.07
N LYS A 153 -0.47 -0.75 26.00
CA LYS A 153 0.15 -2.07 26.04
C LYS A 153 1.41 -2.08 26.92
N SER A 154 2.17 -0.99 26.95
CA SER A 154 3.37 -0.86 27.80
C SER A 154 3.07 -0.85 29.31
N PHE A 155 1.84 -0.50 29.71
CA PHE A 155 1.38 -0.60 31.10
C PHE A 155 0.89 -2.01 31.48
N GLY A 156 1.14 -3.02 30.64
CA GLY A 156 0.76 -4.41 30.90
C GLY A 156 -0.71 -4.73 30.63
N THR A 157 -1.47 -3.79 30.06
CA THR A 157 -2.87 -4.00 29.68
C THR A 157 -2.96 -4.21 28.18
N ASN A 158 -3.38 -5.40 27.74
CA ASN A 158 -3.71 -5.64 26.34
C ASN A 158 -5.23 -5.74 26.16
N PRO A 159 -5.89 -4.73 25.56
CA PRO A 159 -7.34 -4.77 25.38
C PRO A 159 -7.78 -5.79 24.31
N PHE A 160 -6.86 -6.31 23.48
CA PHE A 160 -7.19 -7.20 22.35
C PHE A 160 -6.32 -8.46 22.32
N PRO A 161 -6.90 -9.66 22.51
CA PRO A 161 -6.15 -10.91 22.59
C PRO A 161 -5.34 -11.26 21.33
N TRP A 162 -5.81 -10.88 20.13
CA TRP A 162 -5.11 -11.19 18.86
C TRP A 162 -3.85 -10.33 18.60
N TRP A 163 -3.65 -9.27 19.39
CA TRP A 163 -2.41 -8.48 19.41
C TRP A 163 -1.54 -8.82 20.62
N ASP A 164 -1.91 -9.88 21.35
CA ASP A 164 -1.03 -10.53 22.30
C ASP A 164 -0.13 -11.49 21.55
N TYR A 165 1.18 -11.30 21.66
CA TYR A 165 2.17 -12.06 20.88
C TYR A 165 3.05 -12.87 21.84
N PRO A 166 2.48 -13.89 22.51
CA PRO A 166 3.17 -14.66 23.54
C PRO A 166 4.42 -15.38 23.00
N GLU A 167 4.42 -15.74 21.72
CA GLU A 167 5.56 -16.36 21.05
C GLU A 167 6.74 -15.40 20.81
N LEU A 168 6.47 -14.09 20.83
CA LEU A 168 7.47 -13.03 20.72
C LEU A 168 7.81 -12.56 22.13
N SER A 169 8.64 -13.33 22.82
CA SER A 169 9.15 -13.10 24.18
C SER A 169 10.01 -11.83 24.35
N GLU A 170 9.94 -10.89 23.40
CA GLU A 170 10.72 -9.66 23.44
C GLU A 170 10.12 -8.66 24.44
N ASN A 171 10.77 -8.57 25.60
CA ASN A 171 10.87 -7.42 26.47
C ASN A 171 9.56 -6.62 26.64
N VAL A 172 8.80 -6.95 27.68
CA VAL A 172 7.65 -6.18 28.22
C VAL A 172 7.97 -4.68 28.37
N SER A 173 9.25 -4.30 28.44
CA SER A 173 9.73 -2.92 28.52
C SER A 173 9.75 -2.14 27.19
N ARG A 174 9.51 -2.77 26.03
CA ARG A 174 9.62 -2.12 24.71
C ARG A 174 8.25 -1.90 24.08
N VAL A 175 8.00 -0.66 23.64
CA VAL A 175 6.73 -0.28 23.00
C VAL A 175 6.72 -0.74 21.54
N ALA A 176 5.89 -1.73 21.21
CA ALA A 176 5.73 -2.23 19.84
C ALA A 176 4.30 -2.06 19.28
N ALA A 177 3.31 -1.63 20.07
CA ALA A 177 1.91 -1.52 19.64
C ALA A 177 1.36 -2.83 19.01
N THR A 178 0.86 -2.77 17.77
CA THR A 178 0.43 -3.93 16.96
C THR A 178 1.60 -4.62 16.27
N PHE A 179 2.83 -4.11 16.36
CA PHE A 179 3.99 -4.65 15.70
C PHE A 179 4.53 -5.82 16.53
N GLY A 180 5.01 -6.86 15.85
CA GLY A 180 5.64 -8.00 16.53
C GLY A 180 7.04 -7.66 17.06
N ASN A 181 7.66 -6.60 16.56
CA ASN A 181 9.02 -6.21 16.90
C ASN A 181 9.08 -4.69 17.06
N ALA A 182 9.64 -4.20 18.17
CA ALA A 182 9.82 -2.77 18.43
C ALA A 182 10.85 -2.10 17.50
N ASN A 183 11.77 -2.88 16.93
CA ASN A 183 12.72 -2.46 15.89
C ASN A 183 12.16 -2.61 14.47
N ASN A 184 10.85 -2.79 14.31
CA ASN A 184 10.27 -2.88 12.99
C ASN A 184 10.27 -1.49 12.34
N PHE A 185 11.33 -1.19 11.59
CA PHE A 185 11.51 0.05 10.83
C PHE A 185 10.72 0.07 9.50
N ALA A 186 9.72 -0.82 9.36
CA ALA A 186 9.10 -1.25 8.12
C ALA A 186 10.06 -2.13 7.28
N GLY A 187 9.57 -3.29 6.86
CA GLY A 187 10.28 -4.22 5.97
C GLY A 187 10.17 -3.84 4.50
#